data_AF-A0A1C7M2Z4-F1
#
_entry.id   AF-A0A1C7M2Z4-F1
#
_cell.length_a   1.000
_cell.length_b   1.000
_cell.length_c   1.000
_cell.angle_alpha   90.00
_cell.angle_beta   90.00
_cell.angle_gamma   90.00
#
_symmetry.space_group_name_H-M   'P 1'
#
loop_
_entity.id
_entity.type
_entity.pdbx_description
1 polymer ?
#
loop_
_entity_poly.entity_id
_entity_poly.type
_entity_poly.pdbx_seq_one_letter_code
_entity_poly.pdbx_strand_id
1 'polypeptide(L)'
;MTVIEEGMALEDLKIELLTDIAGDDGTDSMRGDISAKRKQFVEKLDLWKEQYDRHVGPLLEEAAAAVVVAVQDAVHASFPLAAPDVDDPADDDTGQATTTAGKRRHPPTPPPRPPLWHEIDAVRIDLPSSYDPRVQRHASMVSVVEVEKTLRQVQAKAALDEVRTHIITNEAFKIQKHNVSGQKATTRATNQIRKKQQAINEAASKYRRARRTLITLGMKREDRTYRELKPEDVRKFTLYSAQQQLGQSKETPSWIWESFSFVEEQQDEKYRDFFDDGTGLWLLPSDRLFDMFLSVGVHWFRSSALKQRWDEQVRLLEEEMRRTVRFFSHFKRHWSKKADAADQLGLPGEAAYARK
;
A
#
# COMPACT_ATOMS: atom_id res chain seq x y z
N MET A 1 -7.38 15.21 -22.79
CA MET A 1 -7.73 14.42 -21.59
C MET A 1 -8.78 13.43 -22.04
N THR A 2 -8.71 12.17 -21.60
CA THR A 2 -9.70 11.17 -22.02
C THR A 2 -10.99 11.34 -21.21
N VAL A 3 -12.16 11.08 -21.79
CA VAL A 3 -13.46 11.18 -21.08
C VAL A 3 -13.50 10.28 -19.83
N ILE A 4 -12.76 9.18 -19.85
CA ILE A 4 -12.62 8.26 -18.72
C ILE A 4 -11.79 8.87 -17.58
N GLU A 5 -10.68 9.57 -17.87
CA GLU A 5 -9.92 10.32 -16.85
C GLU A 5 -10.81 11.35 -16.14
N GLU A 6 -11.62 12.10 -16.89
CA GLU A 6 -12.52 13.10 -16.32
C GLU A 6 -13.57 12.46 -15.41
N GLY A 7 -14.11 11.30 -15.80
CA GLY A 7 -15.04 10.53 -14.98
C GLY A 7 -14.39 9.99 -13.69
N MET A 8 -13.15 9.49 -13.77
CA MET A 8 -12.40 9.08 -12.58
C MET A 8 -12.10 10.26 -11.64
N ALA A 9 -11.78 11.44 -12.19
CA ALA A 9 -11.59 12.65 -11.40
C ALA A 9 -12.90 13.12 -10.73
N LEU A 10 -14.05 12.92 -11.38
CA LEU A 10 -15.37 13.16 -10.80
C LEU A 10 -15.69 12.20 -9.65
N GLU A 11 -15.32 10.93 -9.75
CA GLU A 11 -15.46 9.98 -8.62
C GLU A 11 -14.62 10.43 -7.42
N ASP A 12 -13.37 10.81 -7.64
CA ASP A 12 -12.49 11.31 -6.57
C ASP A 12 -13.10 12.58 -5.93
N LEU A 13 -13.59 13.54 -6.74
CA LEU A 13 -14.24 14.76 -6.25
C LEU A 13 -15.55 14.47 -5.50
N LYS A 14 -16.35 13.50 -5.96
CA LYS A 14 -17.56 13.04 -5.26
C LYS A 14 -17.20 12.52 -3.87
N ILE A 15 -16.16 11.69 -3.78
CA ILE A 15 -15.74 11.06 -2.52
C ILE A 15 -15.21 12.10 -1.53
N GLU A 16 -14.42 13.06 -2.02
CA GLU A 16 -13.99 14.21 -1.20
C GLU A 16 -15.18 15.00 -0.67
N LEU A 17 -16.14 15.35 -1.54
CA LEU A 17 -17.35 16.08 -1.15
C LEU A 17 -18.18 15.31 -0.11
N LEU A 18 -18.34 14.00 -0.27
CA LEU A 18 -19.03 13.14 0.70
C LEU A 18 -18.29 13.06 2.04
N THR A 19 -16.95 13.12 2.02
CA THR A 19 -16.12 13.12 3.23
C THR A 19 -16.25 14.46 3.96
N ASP A 20 -16.20 15.58 3.24
CA ASP A 20 -16.37 16.92 3.81
C ASP A 20 -17.76 17.09 4.44
N ILE A 21 -18.82 16.61 3.77
CA ILE A 21 -20.18 16.66 4.30
C ILE A 21 -20.33 15.80 5.55
N ALA A 22 -19.68 14.63 5.60
CA ALA A 22 -19.71 13.78 6.78
C ALA A 22 -18.91 14.37 7.95
N GLY A 23 -17.87 15.16 7.65
CA GLY A 23 -17.02 15.83 8.61
C GLY A 23 -17.45 17.26 8.98
N ASP A 24 -18.56 17.76 8.44
CA ASP A 24 -19.02 19.14 8.63
C ASP A 24 -19.22 19.45 10.13
N ASP A 25 -18.43 20.38 10.64
CA ASP A 25 -18.51 20.88 12.00
C ASP A 25 -19.50 22.05 12.16
N GLY A 26 -20.16 22.43 11.07
CA GLY A 26 -21.15 23.50 11.00
C GLY A 26 -20.55 24.90 10.88
N THR A 27 -19.23 25.01 10.67
CA THR A 27 -18.56 26.30 10.47
C THR A 27 -18.96 26.94 9.13
N ASP A 28 -19.10 28.27 9.12
CA ASP A 28 -19.52 29.01 7.91
C ASP A 28 -18.50 28.88 6.76
N SER A 29 -17.21 28.74 7.11
CA SER A 29 -16.14 28.45 6.15
C SER A 29 -16.34 27.09 5.47
N MET A 30 -16.51 26.01 6.24
CA MET A 30 -16.69 24.66 5.67
C MET A 30 -17.98 24.59 4.83
N ARG A 31 -19.04 25.27 5.26
CA ARG A 31 -20.28 25.35 4.48
C ARG A 31 -20.07 26.05 3.13
N GLY A 32 -19.29 27.13 3.11
CA GLY A 32 -18.88 27.81 1.88
C GLY A 32 -18.08 26.89 0.96
N ASP A 33 -17.10 26.16 1.52
CA ASP A 33 -16.25 25.23 0.77
C ASP A 33 -17.05 24.05 0.20
N ILE A 34 -17.94 23.44 1.00
CA ILE A 34 -18.85 22.36 0.56
C ILE A 34 -19.76 22.86 -0.57
N SER A 35 -20.32 24.06 -0.43
CA SER A 35 -21.19 24.66 -1.46
C SER A 35 -20.42 24.90 -2.77
N ALA A 36 -19.20 25.42 -2.68
CA ALA A 36 -18.32 25.64 -3.84
C ALA A 36 -17.93 24.32 -4.52
N LYS A 37 -17.52 23.30 -3.74
CA LYS A 37 -17.20 21.96 -4.25
C LYS A 37 -18.42 21.29 -4.88
N ARG A 38 -19.61 21.42 -4.28
CA ARG A 38 -20.86 20.90 -4.85
C ARG A 38 -21.17 21.56 -6.19
N LYS A 39 -21.04 22.88 -6.30
CA LYS A 39 -21.24 23.59 -7.56
C LYS A 39 -20.27 23.10 -8.62
N GLN A 40 -18.99 22.98 -8.27
CA GLN A 40 -17.96 22.45 -9.16
C GLN A 40 -18.25 21.01 -9.60
N PHE A 41 -18.73 20.16 -8.68
CA PHE A 41 -19.13 18.78 -8.98
C PHE A 41 -20.24 18.72 -10.03
N VAL A 42 -21.31 19.49 -9.83
CA VAL A 42 -22.45 19.52 -10.76
C VAL A 42 -22.04 20.03 -12.13
N GLU A 43 -21.29 21.13 -12.20
CA GLU A 43 -20.82 21.71 -13.47
C GLU A 43 -19.95 20.71 -14.25
N LYS A 44 -19.01 20.05 -13.56
CA LYS A 44 -18.15 19.03 -14.20
C LYS A 44 -18.94 17.78 -14.59
N LEU A 45 -19.94 17.38 -13.79
CA LEU A 45 -20.77 16.21 -14.08
C LEU A 45 -21.58 16.40 -15.35
N ASP A 46 -22.19 17.58 -15.53
CA ASP A 46 -23.00 17.86 -16.72
C ASP A 46 -22.13 17.88 -17.98
N LEU A 47 -20.98 18.56 -17.92
CA LEU A 47 -20.01 18.57 -19.03
C LEU A 47 -19.52 17.15 -19.37
N TRP A 48 -19.19 16.37 -18.35
CA TRP A 48 -18.69 15.00 -18.54
C TRP A 48 -19.75 14.11 -19.16
N LYS A 49 -21.02 14.18 -18.74
CA LYS A 49 -22.13 13.42 -19.32
C LYS A 49 -22.27 13.70 -20.82
N GLU A 50 -22.24 14.97 -21.22
CA GLU A 50 -22.31 15.33 -22.64
C GLU A 50 -21.17 14.72 -23.47
N GLN A 51 -19.96 14.71 -22.93
CA GLN A 51 -18.81 14.11 -23.60
C GLN A 51 -18.89 12.57 -23.61
N TYR A 52 -19.34 11.98 -22.51
CA TYR A 52 -19.51 10.54 -22.36
C TYR A 52 -20.54 9.99 -23.34
N ASP A 53 -21.71 10.62 -23.42
CA ASP A 53 -22.76 10.23 -24.35
C ASP A 53 -22.31 10.37 -25.81
N ARG A 54 -21.49 11.38 -26.12
CA ARG A 54 -20.94 11.58 -27.47
C ARG A 54 -19.92 10.52 -27.89
N HIS A 55 -19.07 10.05 -26.97
CA HIS A 55 -17.92 9.21 -27.29
C HIS A 55 -18.08 7.74 -26.90
N VAL A 56 -18.66 7.48 -25.72
CA VAL A 56 -18.83 6.12 -25.15
C VAL A 56 -20.27 5.62 -25.36
N GLY A 57 -21.26 6.51 -25.30
CA GLY A 57 -22.68 6.21 -25.54
C GLY A 57 -22.95 5.29 -26.74
N PRO A 58 -22.53 5.63 -27.97
CA PRO A 58 -22.82 4.79 -29.14
C PRO A 58 -22.14 3.41 -29.08
N LEU A 59 -20.95 3.33 -28.49
CA LEU A 59 -20.23 2.05 -28.32
C LEU A 59 -20.94 1.14 -27.32
N LEU A 60 -21.49 1.74 -26.26
CA LEU A 60 -22.27 1.07 -25.24
C LEU A 60 -23.61 0.57 -25.79
N GLU A 61 -24.33 1.39 -26.55
CA GLU A 61 -25.59 0.99 -27.19
C GLU A 61 -25.40 -0.19 -28.13
N GLU A 62 -24.36 -0.16 -28.96
CA GLU A 62 -24.00 -1.28 -29.85
C GLU A 62 -23.70 -2.56 -29.05
N ALA A 63 -22.87 -2.45 -28.01
CA ALA A 63 -22.52 -3.60 -27.17
C ALA A 63 -23.74 -4.16 -26.41
N ALA A 64 -24.56 -3.28 -25.85
CA ALA A 64 -25.74 -3.65 -25.09
C ALA A 64 -26.77 -4.37 -25.99
N ALA A 65 -27.04 -3.82 -27.18
CA ALA A 65 -27.94 -4.43 -28.16
C ALA A 65 -27.43 -5.82 -28.61
N ALA A 66 -26.14 -5.95 -28.90
CA ALA A 66 -25.54 -7.23 -29.29
C ALA A 66 -25.68 -8.29 -28.18
N VAL A 67 -25.49 -7.91 -26.91
CA VAL A 67 -25.65 -8.81 -25.77
C VAL A 67 -27.11 -9.22 -25.57
N VAL A 68 -28.07 -8.30 -25.69
CA VAL A 68 -29.50 -8.59 -25.57
C VAL A 68 -29.95 -9.60 -26.63
N VAL A 69 -29.50 -9.42 -27.88
CA VAL A 69 -29.77 -10.36 -28.98
C VAL A 69 -29.13 -11.73 -28.72
N ALA A 70 -27.87 -11.76 -28.26
CA ALA A 70 -27.15 -13.01 -28.00
C ALA A 70 -27.77 -13.84 -26.86
N VAL A 71 -28.37 -13.18 -25.87
CA VAL A 71 -28.94 -13.80 -24.67
C VAL A 71 -30.47 -13.97 -24.76
N GLN A 72 -31.06 -13.68 -25.93
CA GLN A 72 -32.51 -13.79 -26.18
C GLN A 72 -33.34 -13.07 -25.09
N ASP A 73 -32.98 -11.83 -24.78
CA ASP A 73 -33.66 -10.98 -23.78
C ASP A 73 -33.58 -11.48 -22.32
N ALA A 74 -32.81 -12.53 -22.00
CA ALA A 74 -32.59 -12.97 -20.61
C ALA A 74 -31.54 -12.11 -19.88
N VAL A 75 -31.83 -10.82 -19.75
CA VAL A 75 -31.04 -9.81 -19.00
C VAL A 75 -31.74 -9.42 -17.70
N HIS A 76 -30.95 -9.02 -16.70
CA HIS A 76 -31.47 -8.57 -15.41
C HIS A 76 -32.03 -7.14 -15.48
N ALA A 77 -32.88 -6.76 -14.52
CA ALA A 77 -33.64 -5.51 -14.55
C ALA A 77 -32.79 -4.22 -14.57
N SER A 78 -31.52 -4.27 -14.18
CA SER A 78 -30.61 -3.12 -14.17
C SER A 78 -29.66 -3.08 -15.37
N PHE A 79 -29.81 -3.99 -16.33
CA PHE A 79 -29.01 -4.00 -17.55
C PHE A 79 -29.12 -2.65 -18.29
N PRO A 80 -28.02 -2.08 -18.85
CA PRO A 80 -26.70 -2.66 -19.08
C PRO A 80 -25.71 -2.59 -17.90
N LEU A 81 -26.11 -2.02 -16.76
CA LEU A 81 -25.27 -1.97 -15.57
C LEU A 81 -25.06 -3.37 -15.00
N ALA A 82 -23.95 -3.59 -14.30
CA ALA A 82 -23.73 -4.82 -13.56
C ALA A 82 -24.86 -5.02 -12.53
N ALA A 83 -25.22 -6.28 -12.29
CA ALA A 83 -26.11 -6.58 -11.18
C ALA A 83 -25.46 -6.12 -9.87
N PRO A 84 -26.23 -5.57 -8.91
CA PRO A 84 -25.67 -5.26 -7.60
C PRO A 84 -25.08 -6.53 -7.00
N ASP A 85 -23.78 -6.51 -6.71
CA ASP A 85 -23.08 -7.64 -6.10
C ASP A 85 -23.71 -7.94 -4.73
N VAL A 86 -24.41 -9.07 -4.63
CA VAL A 86 -25.06 -9.53 -3.39
C VAL A 86 -24.01 -9.99 -2.35
N ASP A 87 -22.76 -10.21 -2.79
CA ASP A 87 -21.68 -10.79 -1.99
C ASP A 87 -20.59 -9.78 -1.55
N ASP A 88 -20.68 -8.49 -1.90
CA ASP A 88 -19.70 -7.51 -1.40
C ASP A 88 -20.24 -6.94 -0.08
N PRO A 89 -19.66 -7.30 1.09
CA PRO A 89 -20.10 -6.75 2.36
C PRO A 89 -19.94 -5.23 2.29
N ALA A 90 -21.06 -4.53 2.48
CA ALA A 90 -21.12 -3.08 2.49
C ALA A 90 -19.92 -2.52 3.27
N ASP A 91 -19.23 -1.58 2.62
CA ASP A 91 -18.06 -0.84 3.10
C ASP A 91 -18.45 -0.02 4.34
N ASP A 92 -18.62 -0.67 5.50
CA ASP A 92 -18.50 0.01 6.77
C ASP A 92 -17.01 0.25 7.01
N ASP A 93 -16.46 1.20 6.24
CA ASP A 93 -15.11 1.78 6.37
C ASP A 93 -15.02 2.61 7.66
N THR A 94 -15.61 2.14 8.75
CA THR A 94 -15.18 2.51 10.09
C THR A 94 -14.06 1.56 10.46
N GLY A 95 -12.81 2.01 10.25
CA GLY A 95 -11.61 1.32 10.72
C GLY A 95 -11.68 1.00 12.21
N GLN A 96 -12.27 -0.14 12.57
CA GLN A 96 -12.25 -0.68 13.92
C GLN A 96 -10.93 -1.40 14.09
N ALA A 97 -9.98 -0.69 14.70
CA ALA A 97 -8.80 -1.29 15.28
C ALA A 97 -9.23 -2.43 16.22
N THR A 98 -8.80 -3.65 15.91
CA THR A 98 -8.91 -4.80 16.79
C THR A 98 -8.12 -4.53 18.06
N THR A 99 -8.81 -4.04 19.09
CA THR A 99 -8.26 -3.91 20.44
C THR A 99 -8.47 -5.21 21.21
N THR A 100 -7.38 -5.66 21.82
CA THR A 100 -7.26 -6.78 22.74
C THR A 100 -8.36 -6.81 23.79
N ALA A 101 -8.82 -8.02 24.13
CA ALA A 101 -9.89 -8.32 25.07
C ALA A 101 -9.80 -7.55 26.40
N GLY A 102 -10.60 -6.49 26.50
CA GLY A 102 -10.92 -5.75 27.71
C GLY A 102 -12.34 -5.20 27.58
N LYS A 103 -13.15 -5.34 28.64
CA LYS A 103 -14.59 -4.99 28.76
C LYS A 103 -15.06 -3.89 27.78
N ARG A 104 -15.78 -4.28 26.73
CA ARG A 104 -16.29 -3.40 25.66
C ARG A 104 -17.41 -2.50 26.18
N ARG A 105 -17.14 -1.19 26.30
CA ARG A 105 -18.15 -0.17 26.00
C ARG A 105 -18.43 -0.28 24.50
N HIS A 106 -19.70 -0.41 24.10
CA HIS A 106 -20.05 -0.30 22.69
C HIS A 106 -19.48 1.02 22.14
N PRO A 107 -18.80 1.00 20.97
CA PRO A 107 -18.43 2.24 20.32
C PRO A 107 -19.71 3.07 20.08
N PRO A 108 -19.67 4.40 20.26
CA PRO A 108 -20.82 5.24 19.97
C PRO A 108 -21.21 5.02 18.51
N THR A 109 -22.49 4.71 18.28
CA THR A 109 -23.06 4.62 16.94
C THR A 109 -22.73 5.92 16.20
N PRO A 110 -22.16 5.88 14.97
CA PRO A 110 -21.87 7.10 14.24
C PRO A 110 -23.16 7.92 14.05
N PRO A 111 -23.08 9.25 14.08
CA PRO A 111 -24.24 10.09 13.86
C PRO A 111 -24.87 9.77 12.49
N PRO A 112 -26.21 9.85 12.36
CA PRO A 112 -26.87 9.65 11.09
C PRO A 112 -26.37 10.67 10.06
N ARG A 113 -26.11 10.21 8.83
CA ARG A 113 -25.59 11.06 7.75
C ARG A 113 -26.64 12.11 7.37
N PRO A 114 -26.24 13.35 7.02
CA PRO A 114 -27.17 14.41 6.67
C PRO A 114 -27.88 14.11 5.33
N PRO A 115 -29.10 14.66 5.08
CA PRO A 115 -29.85 14.41 3.84
C PRO A 115 -29.06 14.73 2.56
N LEU A 116 -28.30 15.85 2.57
CA LEU A 116 -27.43 16.27 1.47
C LEU A 116 -26.42 15.18 1.07
N TRP A 117 -25.93 14.41 2.04
CA TRP A 117 -25.01 13.31 1.79
C TRP A 117 -25.65 12.24 0.90
N HIS A 118 -26.89 11.86 1.21
CA HIS A 118 -27.64 10.87 0.45
C HIS A 118 -27.99 11.36 -0.96
N GLU A 119 -28.30 12.65 -1.12
CA GLU A 119 -28.55 13.25 -2.45
C GLU A 119 -27.33 13.11 -3.36
N ILE A 120 -26.14 13.40 -2.84
CA ILE A 120 -24.90 13.32 -3.62
C ILE A 120 -24.50 11.85 -3.84
N ASP A 121 -24.65 11.00 -2.83
CA ASP A 121 -24.33 9.58 -2.93
C ASP A 121 -25.18 8.88 -4.00
N ALA A 122 -26.45 9.27 -4.14
CA ALA A 122 -27.36 8.77 -5.16
C ALA A 122 -26.94 9.11 -6.61
N VAL A 123 -26.12 10.14 -6.82
CA VAL A 123 -25.63 10.51 -8.16
C VAL A 123 -24.64 9.45 -8.66
N ARG A 124 -24.98 8.75 -9.74
CA ARG A 124 -24.11 7.74 -10.36
C ARG A 124 -23.19 8.35 -11.41
N ILE A 125 -21.96 7.82 -11.45
CA ILE A 125 -20.95 8.11 -12.48
C ILE A 125 -20.67 6.76 -13.13
N ASP A 126 -21.30 6.52 -14.28
CA ASP A 126 -21.29 5.22 -14.93
C ASP A 126 -20.03 5.09 -15.82
N LEU A 127 -18.94 4.59 -15.22
CA LEU A 127 -17.72 4.24 -15.93
C LEU A 127 -17.81 2.82 -16.53
N PRO A 128 -16.95 2.46 -17.50
CA PRO A 128 -16.93 1.12 -18.09
C PRO A 128 -16.94 -0.03 -17.07
N SER A 129 -16.30 0.16 -15.91
CA SER A 129 -16.30 -0.79 -14.80
C SER A 129 -17.65 -1.07 -14.15
N SER A 130 -18.63 -0.18 -14.33
CA SER A 130 -19.98 -0.28 -13.77
C SER A 130 -20.92 -1.14 -14.61
N TYR A 131 -20.55 -1.47 -15.84
CA TYR A 131 -21.37 -2.29 -16.75
C TYR A 131 -21.21 -3.79 -16.53
N ASP A 132 -22.15 -4.57 -17.06
CA ASP A 132 -22.10 -6.03 -17.01
C ASP A 132 -20.84 -6.57 -17.72
N PRO A 133 -20.13 -7.59 -17.17
CA PRO A 133 -18.94 -8.16 -17.79
C PRO A 133 -19.12 -8.63 -19.24
N ARG A 134 -20.35 -8.97 -19.66
CA ARG A 134 -20.67 -9.33 -21.05
C ARG A 134 -20.55 -8.12 -21.99
N VAL A 135 -21.02 -6.95 -21.55
CA VAL A 135 -20.93 -5.68 -22.30
C VAL A 135 -19.48 -5.22 -22.34
N GLN A 136 -18.74 -5.32 -21.22
CA GLN A 136 -17.32 -4.97 -21.16
C GLN A 136 -16.44 -5.77 -22.13
N ARG A 137 -16.79 -7.03 -22.41
CA ARG A 137 -16.04 -7.92 -23.32
C ARG A 137 -16.39 -7.72 -24.80
N HIS A 138 -17.41 -6.92 -25.11
CA HIS A 138 -17.84 -6.69 -26.49
C HIS A 138 -16.79 -5.88 -27.27
N ALA A 139 -16.63 -6.17 -28.56
CA ALA A 139 -15.58 -5.60 -29.41
C ALA A 139 -15.57 -4.06 -29.45
N SER A 140 -16.75 -3.43 -29.44
CA SER A 140 -16.89 -1.95 -29.42
C SER A 140 -16.42 -1.32 -28.10
N MET A 141 -16.43 -2.06 -26.99
CA MET A 141 -16.12 -1.57 -25.64
C MET A 141 -14.69 -1.90 -25.17
N VAL A 142 -14.01 -2.87 -25.80
CA VAL A 142 -12.68 -3.34 -25.37
C VAL A 142 -11.68 -2.18 -25.23
N SER A 143 -11.60 -1.28 -26.20
CA SER A 143 -10.65 -0.17 -26.18
C SER A 143 -10.89 0.79 -25.01
N VAL A 144 -12.15 1.11 -24.71
CA VAL A 144 -12.53 2.01 -23.61
C VAL A 144 -12.26 1.35 -22.26
N VAL A 145 -12.55 0.06 -22.14
CA VAL A 145 -12.26 -0.76 -20.96
C VAL A 145 -10.76 -0.87 -20.70
N GLU A 146 -9.94 -1.03 -21.74
CA GLU A 146 -8.47 -1.03 -21.62
C GLU A 146 -7.94 0.31 -21.15
N VAL A 147 -8.46 1.43 -21.69
CA VAL A 147 -8.11 2.77 -21.23
C VAL A 147 -8.43 2.93 -19.74
N GLU A 148 -9.64 2.58 -19.29
CA GLU A 148 -9.96 2.64 -17.86
C GLU A 148 -9.02 1.76 -17.03
N LYS A 149 -8.76 0.53 -17.47
CA LYS A 149 -7.89 -0.41 -16.75
C LYS A 149 -6.49 0.16 -16.56
N THR A 150 -5.90 0.74 -17.60
CA THR A 150 -4.57 1.38 -17.52
C THR A 150 -4.56 2.58 -16.57
N LEU A 151 -5.59 3.42 -16.61
CA LEU A 151 -5.73 4.56 -15.70
C LEU A 151 -5.89 4.10 -14.25
N ARG A 152 -6.67 3.05 -14.00
CA ARG A 152 -6.85 2.46 -12.65
C ARG A 152 -5.57 1.82 -12.13
N GLN A 153 -4.74 1.23 -12.99
CA GLN A 153 -3.40 0.73 -12.61
C GLN A 153 -2.49 1.86 -12.14
N VAL A 154 -2.51 2.99 -12.84
CA VAL A 154 -1.79 4.21 -12.44
C VAL A 154 -2.35 4.77 -11.14
N GLN A 155 -3.68 4.87 -11.00
CA GLN A 155 -4.34 5.34 -9.78
C GLN A 155 -4.00 4.45 -8.57
N ALA A 156 -4.01 3.14 -8.75
CA ALA A 156 -3.65 2.18 -7.70
C ALA A 156 -2.18 2.29 -7.30
N LYS A 157 -1.25 2.43 -8.27
CA LYS A 157 0.17 2.65 -7.98
C LYS A 157 0.38 3.94 -7.20
N ALA A 158 -0.18 5.05 -7.70
CA ALA A 158 -0.09 6.35 -7.06
C ALA A 158 -0.67 6.35 -5.63
N ALA A 159 -1.81 5.69 -5.43
CA ALA A 159 -2.42 5.56 -4.09
C ALA A 159 -1.54 4.74 -3.14
N LEU A 160 -0.89 3.66 -3.60
CA LEU A 160 0.08 2.93 -2.76
C LEU A 160 1.29 3.77 -2.39
N ASP A 161 1.82 4.55 -3.34
CA ASP A 161 2.94 5.44 -3.09
C ASP A 161 2.55 6.53 -2.08
N GLU A 162 1.34 7.05 -2.18
CA GLU A 162 0.78 7.97 -1.21
C GLU A 162 0.64 7.33 0.20
N VAL A 163 0.13 6.10 0.29
CA VAL A 163 0.09 5.34 1.56
C VAL A 163 1.49 5.23 2.18
N ARG A 164 2.50 4.86 1.39
CA ARG A 164 3.90 4.75 1.86
C ARG A 164 4.42 6.10 2.38
N THR A 165 4.21 7.16 1.60
CA THR A 165 4.65 8.52 1.96
C THR A 165 3.99 9.01 3.25
N HIS A 166 2.68 8.79 3.41
CA HIS A 166 1.97 9.17 4.63
C HIS A 166 2.43 8.35 5.83
N ILE A 167 2.69 7.04 5.68
CA ILE A 167 3.23 6.19 6.76
C ILE A 167 4.61 6.70 7.20
N ILE A 168 5.52 6.93 6.25
CA ILE A 168 6.86 7.48 6.50
C ILE A 168 6.74 8.79 7.29
N THR A 169 5.91 9.72 6.81
CA THR A 169 5.69 11.02 7.44
C THR A 169 5.08 10.90 8.85
N ASN A 170 4.12 9.98 9.04
CA ASN A 170 3.49 9.75 10.33
C ASN A 170 4.50 9.25 11.38
N GLU A 171 5.41 8.36 10.98
CA GLU A 171 6.48 7.87 11.85
C GLU A 171 7.49 8.97 12.18
N ALA A 172 7.83 9.86 11.24
CA ALA A 172 8.61 11.07 11.54
C ALA A 172 7.98 11.89 12.67
N PHE A 173 6.67 12.15 12.57
CA PHE A 173 5.97 12.92 13.61
C PHE A 173 5.91 12.18 14.95
N LYS A 174 5.83 10.85 14.97
CA LYS A 174 5.93 10.07 16.21
C LYS A 174 7.31 10.20 16.86
N ILE A 175 8.39 10.13 16.07
CA ILE A 175 9.76 10.33 16.57
C ILE A 175 9.92 11.74 17.12
N GLN A 176 9.45 12.76 16.38
CA GLN A 176 9.53 14.15 16.83
C GLN A 176 8.75 14.39 18.12
N LYS A 177 7.56 13.81 18.26
CA LYS A 177 6.74 13.90 19.47
C LYS A 177 7.49 13.46 20.73
N HIS A 178 8.41 12.50 20.64
CA HIS A 178 9.23 12.06 21.78
C HIS A 178 10.13 13.18 22.33
N ASN A 179 10.58 14.10 21.47
CA ASN A 179 11.46 15.21 21.84
C ASN A 179 10.69 16.46 22.27
N VAL A 180 9.36 16.43 22.21
CA VAL A 180 8.49 17.57 22.54
C VAL A 180 8.01 17.47 23.99
N SER A 181 8.24 18.53 24.76
CA SER A 181 7.75 18.67 26.14
C SER A 181 6.68 19.78 26.24
N GLY A 182 5.81 19.66 27.24
CA GLY A 182 4.76 20.65 27.52
C GLY A 182 3.41 20.35 26.85
N GLN A 183 2.32 20.58 27.59
CA GLN A 183 0.96 20.16 27.22
C GLN A 183 0.51 20.66 25.83
N LYS A 184 0.66 21.97 25.55
CA LYS A 184 0.24 22.56 24.27
C LYS A 184 0.98 21.96 23.08
N ALA A 185 2.29 21.74 23.21
CA ALA A 185 3.12 21.21 22.14
C ALA A 185 2.84 19.71 21.92
N THR A 186 2.64 18.93 22.99
CA THR A 186 2.23 17.52 22.90
C THR A 186 0.87 17.36 22.22
N THR A 187 -0.11 18.23 22.53
CA THR A 187 -1.42 18.21 21.86
C THR A 187 -1.29 18.51 20.37
N ARG A 188 -0.51 19.53 19.98
CA ARG A 188 -0.27 19.86 18.57
C ARG A 188 0.38 18.70 17.81
N ALA A 189 1.43 18.11 18.36
CA ALA A 189 2.11 16.95 17.76
C ALA A 189 1.15 15.75 17.62
N THR A 190 0.30 15.51 18.62
CA THR A 190 -0.71 14.44 18.56
C THR A 190 -1.75 14.70 17.48
N ASN A 191 -2.20 15.95 17.32
CA ASN A 191 -3.12 16.32 16.25
C ASN A 191 -2.50 16.15 14.86
N GLN A 192 -1.22 16.46 14.66
CA GLN A 192 -0.50 16.20 13.41
C GLN A 192 -0.44 14.71 13.08
N ILE A 193 -0.11 13.86 14.08
CA ILE A 193 -0.11 12.41 13.92
C ILE A 193 -1.51 11.90 13.55
N ARG A 194 -2.56 12.42 14.20
CA ARG A 194 -3.95 12.04 13.89
C ARG A 194 -4.33 12.41 12.46
N LYS A 195 -4.00 13.63 12.02
CA LYS A 195 -4.25 14.09 10.64
C LYS A 195 -3.55 13.20 9.62
N LYS A 196 -2.27 12.88 9.83
CA LYS A 196 -1.56 11.96 8.93
C LYS A 196 -2.12 10.55 8.97
N GLN A 197 -2.60 10.06 10.12
CA GLN A 197 -3.26 8.75 10.20
C GLN A 197 -4.56 8.71 9.38
N GLN A 198 -5.32 9.80 9.40
CA GLN A 198 -6.50 9.93 8.54
C GLN A 198 -6.11 9.89 7.06
N ALA A 199 -5.08 10.63 6.65
CA ALA A 199 -4.59 10.62 5.26
C ALA A 199 -4.08 9.22 4.82
N ILE A 200 -3.46 8.45 5.72
CA ILE A 200 -3.11 7.04 5.46
C ILE A 200 -4.38 6.23 5.13
N ASN A 201 -5.44 6.39 5.92
CA ASN A 201 -6.68 5.64 5.72
C ASN A 201 -7.35 6.04 4.40
N GLU A 202 -7.40 7.34 4.09
CA GLU A 202 -7.98 7.86 2.85
C GLU A 202 -7.25 7.31 1.61
N ALA A 203 -5.91 7.36 1.61
CA ALA A 203 -5.09 6.81 0.53
C ALA A 203 -5.23 5.26 0.43
N ALA A 204 -5.34 4.57 1.57
CA ALA A 204 -5.57 3.12 1.59
C ALA A 204 -6.95 2.77 1.01
N SER A 205 -8.00 3.51 1.36
CA SER A 205 -9.34 3.33 0.80
C SER A 205 -9.36 3.64 -0.70
N LYS A 206 -8.60 4.65 -1.16
CA LYS A 206 -8.41 4.92 -2.60
C LYS A 206 -7.78 3.74 -3.33
N TYR A 207 -6.73 3.14 -2.77
CA TYR A 207 -6.13 1.93 -3.33
C TYR A 207 -7.12 0.75 -3.38
N ARG A 208 -7.85 0.50 -2.28
CA ARG A 208 -8.82 -0.60 -2.21
C ARG A 208 -9.92 -0.46 -3.26
N ARG A 209 -10.46 0.75 -3.44
CA ARG A 209 -11.44 1.05 -4.49
C ARG A 209 -10.87 0.80 -5.89
N ALA A 210 -9.70 1.37 -6.20
CA ALA A 210 -9.05 1.16 -7.50
C ALA A 210 -8.79 -0.33 -7.77
N ARG A 211 -8.37 -1.09 -6.75
CA ARG A 211 -8.18 -2.54 -6.86
C ARG A 211 -9.49 -3.30 -7.10
N ARG A 212 -10.58 -2.93 -6.41
CA ARG A 212 -11.91 -3.51 -6.64
C ARG A 212 -12.32 -3.33 -8.10
N THR A 213 -12.18 -2.11 -8.62
CA THR A 213 -12.44 -1.80 -10.04
C THR A 213 -11.53 -2.59 -11.00
N LEU A 214 -10.24 -2.75 -10.69
CA LEU A 214 -9.35 -3.56 -11.53
C LEU A 214 -9.79 -5.02 -11.60
N ILE A 215 -10.32 -5.58 -10.50
CA ILE A 215 -10.85 -6.94 -10.46
C ILE A 215 -12.13 -7.04 -11.31
N THR A 216 -13.03 -6.04 -11.25
CA THR A 216 -14.25 -6.05 -12.09
C THR A 216 -13.91 -5.97 -13.58
N LEU A 217 -12.89 -5.18 -13.96
CA LEU A 217 -12.34 -5.10 -15.33
C LEU A 217 -11.49 -6.32 -15.75
N GLY A 218 -11.55 -7.43 -15.00
CA GLY A 218 -10.95 -8.72 -15.38
C GLY A 218 -9.50 -8.94 -14.96
N MET A 219 -8.97 -8.17 -14.00
CA MET A 219 -7.70 -8.50 -13.35
C MET A 219 -7.85 -9.73 -12.43
N LYS A 220 -6.81 -10.57 -12.37
CA LYS A 220 -6.79 -11.71 -11.45
C LYS A 220 -6.71 -11.22 -10.00
N ARG A 221 -7.48 -11.85 -9.09
CA ARG A 221 -7.46 -11.50 -7.66
C ARG A 221 -6.09 -11.69 -7.01
N GLU A 222 -5.31 -12.65 -7.49
CA GLU A 222 -4.00 -13.06 -6.97
C GLU A 222 -2.82 -12.40 -7.71
N ASP A 223 -3.02 -11.21 -8.28
CA ASP A 223 -1.93 -10.47 -8.91
C ASP A 223 -0.80 -10.19 -7.90
N ARG A 224 0.45 -10.46 -8.30
CA ARG A 224 1.63 -10.24 -7.45
C ARG A 224 1.90 -8.75 -7.22
N THR A 225 1.48 -7.91 -8.15
CA THR A 225 1.70 -6.45 -8.16
C THR A 225 0.62 -5.72 -7.34
N TYR A 226 -0.65 -6.07 -7.54
CA TYR A 226 -1.80 -5.41 -6.90
C TYR A 226 -2.46 -6.32 -5.86
N ARG A 227 -1.76 -6.53 -4.74
CA ARG A 227 -2.24 -7.40 -3.64
C ARG A 227 -3.33 -6.71 -2.81
N GLU A 228 -4.13 -7.49 -2.10
CA GLU A 228 -5.10 -6.97 -1.14
C GLU A 228 -4.40 -6.22 -0.01
N LEU A 229 -4.85 -4.99 0.29
CA LEU A 229 -4.29 -4.15 1.36
C LEU A 229 -5.10 -4.30 2.63
N LYS A 230 -4.64 -5.20 3.51
CA LYS A 230 -5.28 -5.44 4.81
C LYS A 230 -4.87 -4.36 5.82
N PRO A 231 -5.67 -4.10 6.87
CA PRO A 231 -5.29 -3.18 7.93
C PRO A 231 -3.93 -3.53 8.57
N GLU A 232 -3.59 -4.83 8.62
CA GLU A 232 -2.32 -5.31 9.14
C GLU A 232 -1.13 -4.96 8.24
N ASP A 233 -1.34 -4.72 6.96
CA ASP A 233 -0.29 -4.39 6.01
C ASP A 233 0.09 -2.89 6.10
N VAL A 234 -0.80 -2.04 6.64
CA VAL A 234 -0.61 -0.60 6.82
C VAL A 234 0.26 -0.35 8.05
N ARG A 235 1.52 -0.79 7.97
CA ARG A 235 2.52 -0.67 9.03
C ARG A 235 3.75 0.04 8.51
N LYS A 236 4.46 0.68 9.44
CA LYS A 236 5.75 1.29 9.17
C LYS A 236 6.73 0.28 8.60
N PHE A 237 7.67 0.80 7.83
CA PHE A 237 8.82 0.04 7.42
C PHE A 237 9.68 -0.27 8.67
N THR A 238 9.63 -1.52 9.13
CA THR A 238 10.50 -2.02 10.19
C THR A 238 11.60 -2.86 9.56
N LEU A 239 12.85 -2.52 9.84
CA LEU A 239 14.01 -3.26 9.38
C LEU A 239 14.53 -4.20 10.45
N TYR A 240 15.07 -5.33 10.01
CA TYR A 240 16.01 -6.15 10.78
C TYR A 240 17.32 -5.37 10.94
N SER A 241 17.41 -4.50 11.96
CA SER A 241 18.70 -3.91 12.30
C SER A 241 19.58 -4.96 13.00
N ALA A 242 20.91 -4.83 12.87
CA ALA A 242 21.87 -5.64 13.61
C ALA A 242 21.74 -5.52 15.14
N GLN A 243 20.91 -4.60 15.65
CA GLN A 243 20.57 -4.40 17.06
C GLN A 243 19.23 -5.04 17.47
N GLN A 244 18.64 -5.94 16.66
CA GLN A 244 17.44 -6.66 17.06
C GLN A 244 17.65 -7.41 18.38
N GLN A 245 16.75 -7.18 19.34
CA GLN A 245 16.69 -7.97 20.56
C GLN A 245 16.14 -9.37 20.24
N LEU A 246 16.59 -10.39 20.98
CA LEU A 246 16.07 -11.75 20.85
C LEU A 246 14.53 -11.75 20.96
N GLY A 247 13.84 -12.33 19.96
CA GLY A 247 12.37 -12.42 19.90
C GLY A 247 11.71 -11.70 18.73
N GLN A 248 12.43 -10.81 18.04
CA GLN A 248 11.90 -10.01 16.93
C GLN A 248 12.05 -10.67 15.54
N SER A 249 12.53 -11.92 15.45
CA SER A 249 12.80 -12.58 14.15
C SER A 249 11.54 -12.86 13.31
N LYS A 250 10.35 -12.83 13.93
CA LYS A 250 9.07 -13.18 13.27
C LYS A 250 8.37 -12.01 12.59
N GLU A 251 8.84 -10.77 12.77
CA GLU A 251 8.21 -9.60 12.15
C GLU A 251 8.69 -9.46 10.70
N THR A 252 7.94 -10.01 9.74
CA THR A 252 8.20 -9.79 8.30
C THR A 252 7.72 -8.39 7.88
N PRO A 253 8.49 -7.66 7.07
CA PRO A 253 8.03 -6.39 6.53
C PRO A 253 6.77 -6.59 5.69
N SER A 254 5.84 -5.63 5.76
CA SER A 254 4.63 -5.65 4.94
C SER A 254 4.96 -5.66 3.45
N TRP A 255 4.15 -6.35 2.65
CA TRP A 255 4.36 -6.50 1.21
C TRP A 255 4.38 -5.15 0.47
N ILE A 256 3.75 -4.12 1.04
CA ILE A 256 3.78 -2.76 0.48
C ILE A 256 5.22 -2.23 0.37
N TRP A 257 6.16 -2.76 1.16
CA TRP A 257 7.57 -2.38 1.17
C TRP A 257 8.47 -3.36 0.38
N GLU A 258 7.93 -4.39 -0.28
CA GLU A 258 8.74 -5.35 -1.06
C GLU A 258 9.33 -4.71 -2.33
N SER A 259 8.59 -3.79 -2.96
CA SER A 259 9.05 -3.05 -4.14
C SER A 259 9.52 -1.65 -3.74
N PHE A 260 10.79 -1.34 -4.02
CA PHE A 260 11.39 -0.01 -3.78
C PHE A 260 11.45 0.86 -5.03
N SER A 261 10.77 0.47 -6.13
CA SER A 261 10.67 1.30 -7.34
C SER A 261 10.16 2.72 -7.04
N PHE A 262 9.34 2.87 -6.00
CA PHE A 262 8.84 4.17 -5.55
C PHE A 262 9.94 5.09 -5.01
N VAL A 263 11.04 4.56 -4.45
CA VAL A 263 12.12 5.42 -3.91
C VAL A 263 12.93 6.09 -5.03
N GLU A 264 13.09 5.41 -6.17
CA GLU A 264 13.79 5.96 -7.34
C GLU A 264 12.94 7.02 -8.06
N GLU A 265 11.63 6.81 -8.13
CA GLU A 265 10.67 7.69 -8.84
C GLU A 265 10.32 8.96 -8.05
N GLN A 266 10.66 9.04 -6.76
CA GLN A 266 10.34 10.18 -5.87
C GLN A 266 11.37 11.31 -5.86
N GLN A 267 12.22 11.42 -6.89
CA GLN A 267 13.12 12.58 -7.07
C GLN A 267 12.38 13.84 -7.59
N ASP A 268 11.07 13.78 -7.81
CA ASP A 268 10.25 14.86 -8.37
C ASP A 268 9.96 16.01 -7.39
N GLU A 269 9.93 17.24 -7.92
CA GLU A 269 9.55 18.49 -7.22
C GLU A 269 8.20 18.40 -6.48
N LYS A 270 7.25 17.60 -7.00
CA LYS A 270 5.91 17.41 -6.43
C LYS A 270 5.90 16.97 -4.96
N TYR A 271 6.92 16.23 -4.54
CA TYR A 271 7.02 15.78 -3.15
C TYR A 271 7.49 16.90 -2.21
N ARG A 272 8.25 17.89 -2.71
CA ARG A 272 8.63 19.07 -1.92
C ARG A 272 7.40 19.89 -1.52
N ASP A 273 6.46 20.08 -2.45
CA ASP A 273 5.22 20.82 -2.19
C ASP A 273 4.29 20.10 -1.22
N PHE A 274 4.16 18.76 -1.32
CA PHE A 274 3.42 17.95 -0.35
C PHE A 274 3.97 18.09 1.08
N PHE A 275 5.27 18.38 1.21
CA PHE A 275 5.92 18.66 2.48
C PHE A 275 5.76 20.14 2.91
N ASP A 276 5.43 21.05 1.99
CA ASP A 276 5.28 22.50 2.21
C ASP A 276 3.83 22.98 2.43
N ASP A 277 2.82 22.08 2.34
CA ASP A 277 1.37 22.34 2.54
C ASP A 277 0.95 22.75 3.99
N GLY A 278 1.71 23.62 4.66
CA GLY A 278 1.27 24.32 5.87
C GLY A 278 1.16 23.44 7.13
N THR A 279 1.67 22.21 7.12
CA THR A 279 1.63 21.28 8.27
C THR A 279 2.55 21.67 9.44
N GLY A 280 3.30 22.77 9.32
CA GLY A 280 4.33 23.19 10.30
C GLY A 280 5.69 22.52 10.06
N LEU A 281 5.86 21.89 8.90
CA LEU A 281 7.10 21.24 8.49
C LEU A 281 8.20 22.23 8.04
N TRP A 282 7.88 23.51 7.86
CA TRP A 282 8.87 24.56 7.56
C TRP A 282 9.92 24.75 8.68
N LEU A 283 9.65 24.23 9.89
CA LEU A 283 10.61 24.21 11.00
C LEU A 283 11.63 23.06 10.91
N LEU A 284 11.49 22.16 9.93
CA LEU A 284 12.49 21.15 9.60
C LEU A 284 13.22 21.60 8.33
N PRO A 285 14.56 21.57 8.30
CA PRO A 285 15.27 21.69 7.03
C PRO A 285 14.72 20.62 6.08
N SER A 286 14.34 21.00 4.86
CA SER A 286 13.88 20.10 3.79
C SER A 286 14.74 18.83 3.70
N ASP A 287 16.04 18.99 3.97
CA ASP A 287 17.05 17.94 4.06
C ASP A 287 16.69 16.79 5.02
N ARG A 288 16.09 17.03 6.20
CA ARG A 288 15.86 15.95 7.19
C ARG A 288 14.76 14.97 6.80
N LEU A 289 13.74 15.45 6.10
CA LEU A 289 12.62 14.61 5.71
C LEU A 289 12.92 13.89 4.38
N PHE A 290 13.62 14.57 3.47
CA PHE A 290 14.26 13.95 2.33
C PHE A 290 15.28 12.89 2.74
N ASP A 291 16.13 13.16 3.74
CA ASP A 291 17.07 12.19 4.32
C ASP A 291 16.34 10.99 4.92
N MET A 292 15.16 11.17 5.51
CA MET A 292 14.39 10.05 6.05
C MET A 292 13.77 9.20 4.93
N PHE A 293 13.28 9.82 3.87
CA PHE A 293 12.80 9.11 2.69
C PHE A 293 13.92 8.33 1.99
N LEU A 294 15.06 8.99 1.72
CA LEU A 294 16.30 8.34 1.29
C LEU A 294 16.78 7.28 2.27
N SER A 295 16.56 7.46 3.58
CA SER A 295 16.96 6.48 4.59
C SER A 295 16.29 5.14 4.32
N VAL A 296 15.05 5.10 3.84
CA VAL A 296 14.37 3.84 3.49
C VAL A 296 15.15 3.11 2.39
N GLY A 297 15.56 3.82 1.34
CA GLY A 297 16.41 3.28 0.27
C GLY A 297 17.81 2.86 0.75
N VAL A 298 18.51 3.72 1.51
CA VAL A 298 19.83 3.42 2.09
C VAL A 298 19.77 2.21 3.02
N HIS A 299 18.71 2.08 3.81
CA HIS A 299 18.52 0.94 4.68
C HIS A 299 18.24 -0.35 3.92
N TRP A 300 17.54 -0.29 2.78
CA TRP A 300 17.43 -1.44 1.89
C TRP A 300 18.80 -1.87 1.38
N PHE A 301 19.62 -0.94 0.88
CA PHE A 301 20.99 -1.25 0.44
C PHE A 301 21.82 -1.91 1.56
N ARG A 302 21.74 -1.37 2.78
CA ARG A 302 22.41 -1.97 3.95
C ARG A 302 21.91 -3.37 4.27
N SER A 303 20.60 -3.61 4.20
CA SER A 303 20.00 -4.91 4.49
C SER A 303 20.31 -5.94 3.42
N SER A 304 20.31 -5.52 2.15
CA SER A 304 20.73 -6.32 1.00
C SER A 304 22.20 -6.73 1.16
N ALA A 305 23.08 -5.78 1.51
CA ALA A 305 24.48 -6.07 1.80
C ALA A 305 24.67 -6.98 3.03
N LEU A 306 23.87 -6.81 4.08
CA LEU A 306 23.90 -7.66 5.28
C LEU A 306 23.46 -9.09 4.95
N LYS A 307 22.40 -9.26 4.15
CA LYS A 307 21.94 -10.57 3.66
C LYS A 307 23.03 -11.24 2.84
N GLN A 308 23.67 -10.52 1.92
CA GLN A 308 24.80 -11.05 1.14
C GLN A 308 25.95 -11.50 2.04
N ARG A 309 26.29 -10.71 3.07
CA ARG A 309 27.32 -11.06 4.05
C ARG A 309 26.93 -12.29 4.87
N TRP A 310 25.68 -12.41 5.31
CA TRP A 310 25.22 -13.59 6.04
C TRP A 310 25.23 -14.85 5.17
N ASP A 311 24.81 -14.76 3.90
CA ASP A 311 24.93 -15.86 2.94
C ASP A 311 26.39 -16.31 2.79
N GLU A 312 27.33 -15.36 2.73
CA GLU A 312 28.77 -15.64 2.69
C GLU A 312 29.25 -16.32 3.98
N GLN A 313 28.87 -15.79 5.15
CA GLN A 313 29.25 -16.35 6.45
C GLN A 313 28.74 -17.78 6.64
N VAL A 314 27.52 -18.09 6.19
CA VAL A 314 26.99 -19.47 6.23
C VAL A 314 27.85 -20.40 5.39
N ARG A 315 28.20 -19.99 4.16
CA ARG A 315 29.09 -20.78 3.29
C ARG A 315 30.50 -20.93 3.87
N LEU A 316 31.04 -19.86 4.46
CA LEU A 316 32.35 -19.87 5.13
C LEU A 316 32.35 -20.82 6.33
N LEU A 317 31.32 -20.78 7.16
CA LEU A 317 31.20 -21.65 8.34
C LEU A 317 31.17 -23.13 7.95
N GLU A 318 30.40 -23.48 6.91
CA GLU A 318 30.40 -24.85 6.38
C GLU A 318 31.81 -25.29 5.93
N GLU A 319 32.52 -24.41 5.23
CA GLU A 319 33.88 -24.68 4.78
C GLU A 319 34.88 -24.75 5.94
N GLU A 320 34.74 -23.91 6.96
CA GLU A 320 35.55 -23.96 8.18
C GLU A 320 35.33 -25.26 8.94
N MET A 321 34.09 -25.74 9.08
CA MET A 321 33.79 -27.04 9.67
C MET A 321 34.48 -28.17 8.88
N ARG A 322 34.36 -28.16 7.54
CA ARG A 322 35.04 -29.14 6.67
C ARG A 322 36.56 -29.07 6.81
N ARG A 323 37.14 -27.87 6.84
CA ARG A 323 38.59 -27.64 7.01
C ARG A 323 39.07 -28.10 8.38
N THR A 324 38.30 -27.88 9.43
CA THR A 324 38.61 -28.28 10.81
C THR A 324 38.70 -29.82 10.91
N VAL A 325 37.73 -30.53 10.34
CA VAL A 325 37.77 -32.01 10.28
C VAL A 325 38.99 -32.50 9.48
N ARG A 326 39.29 -31.88 8.33
CA ARG A 326 40.46 -32.23 7.51
C ARG A 326 41.77 -31.93 8.23
N PHE A 327 41.85 -30.82 8.95
CA PHE A 327 43.01 -30.41 9.74
C PHE A 327 43.31 -31.43 10.84
N PHE A 328 42.31 -31.77 11.66
CA PHE A 328 42.49 -32.80 12.69
C PHE A 328 42.80 -34.18 12.10
N SER A 329 42.21 -34.53 10.95
CA SER A 329 42.53 -35.77 10.23
C SER A 329 43.95 -35.79 9.67
N HIS A 330 44.47 -34.64 9.22
CA HIS A 330 45.85 -34.49 8.77
C HIS A 330 46.81 -34.67 9.95
N PHE A 331 46.59 -33.95 11.06
CA PHE A 331 47.43 -34.05 12.24
C PHE A 331 47.39 -35.44 12.87
N LYS A 332 46.22 -36.08 12.93
CA LYS A 332 46.11 -37.48 13.35
C LYS A 332 47.04 -38.38 12.52
N ARG A 333 46.96 -38.29 11.19
CA ARG A 333 47.83 -39.07 10.28
C ARG A 333 49.32 -38.74 10.45
N HIS A 334 49.65 -37.46 10.61
CA HIS A 334 51.02 -37.01 10.82
C HIS A 334 51.61 -37.61 12.11
N TRP A 335 50.86 -37.51 13.22
CA TRP A 335 51.27 -38.07 14.51
C TRP A 335 51.30 -39.61 14.51
N SER A 336 50.36 -40.29 13.85
CA SER A 336 50.42 -41.74 13.65
C SER A 336 51.68 -42.16 12.91
N LYS A 337 52.04 -41.50 11.80
CA LYS A 337 53.28 -41.79 11.06
C LYS A 337 54.52 -41.58 11.92
N LYS A 338 54.54 -40.53 12.74
CA LYS A 338 55.65 -40.25 13.65
C LYS A 338 55.77 -41.32 14.74
N ALA A 339 54.64 -41.80 15.26
CA ALA A 339 54.62 -42.92 16.20
C ALA A 339 55.15 -44.21 15.57
N ASP A 340 54.70 -44.55 14.36
CA ASP A 340 55.13 -45.76 13.66
C ASP A 340 56.63 -45.72 13.32
N ALA A 341 57.17 -44.55 12.95
CA ALA A 341 58.60 -44.36 12.73
C ALA A 341 59.42 -44.50 14.02
N ALA A 342 58.92 -43.99 15.15
CA ALA A 342 59.57 -44.12 16.46
C ALA A 342 59.56 -45.59 16.95
N ASP A 343 58.48 -46.33 16.69
CA ASP A 343 58.42 -47.78 16.96
C ASP A 343 59.45 -48.56 16.13
N GLN A 344 59.61 -48.22 14.84
CA GLN A 344 60.62 -48.84 13.98
C GLN A 344 62.07 -48.56 14.44
N LEU A 345 62.30 -47.41 15.07
CA LEU A 345 63.60 -47.02 15.64
C LEU A 345 63.82 -47.55 17.07
N GLY A 346 62.83 -48.21 17.68
CA GLY A 346 62.93 -48.76 19.03
C GLY A 346 62.83 -47.73 20.15
N LEU A 347 62.12 -46.62 19.93
CA LEU A 347 61.94 -45.53 20.90
C LEU A 347 60.50 -45.51 21.46
N PRO A 348 60.18 -46.37 22.45
CA PRO A 348 58.80 -46.58 22.91
C PRO A 348 58.17 -45.35 23.58
N GLY A 349 58.98 -44.51 24.24
CA GLY A 349 58.50 -43.29 24.89
C GLY A 349 58.02 -42.22 23.90
N GLU A 350 58.75 -42.05 22.80
CA GLU A 350 58.38 -41.10 21.74
C GLU A 350 57.16 -41.59 20.95
N ALA A 351 57.06 -42.90 20.71
CA ALA A 351 55.90 -43.51 20.08
C ALA A 351 54.63 -43.36 20.93
N ALA A 352 54.74 -43.57 22.25
CA ALA A 352 53.62 -43.37 23.18
C ALA A 352 53.15 -41.91 23.23
N TYR A 353 54.09 -40.95 23.25
CA TYR A 353 53.75 -39.53 23.22
C TYR A 353 53.07 -39.11 21.91
N ALA A 354 53.52 -39.61 20.76
CA ALA A 354 52.93 -39.30 19.46
C ALA A 354 51.54 -39.93 19.25
N ARG A 355 51.15 -40.95 20.03
CA ARG A 355 49.80 -41.57 19.97
C ARG A 355 48.78 -40.89 20.89
N LYS A 356 49.24 -40.14 21.90
CA LYS A 356 48.40 -39.37 22.81
C LYS A 356 47.89 -38.11 22.11
#